data_AF-A0A2J7QJ62-F1
#
_entry.id   AF-A0A2J7QJ62-F1
#
_cell.length_a   1.000
_cell.length_b   1.000
_cell.length_c   1.000
_cell.angle_alpha   90.00
_cell.angle_beta   90.00
_cell.angle_gamma   90.00
#
_symmetry.space_group_name_H-M   'P 1'
#
loop_
_entity.id
_entity.type
_entity.pdbx_description
1 polymer ?
#
loop_
_entity_poly.entity_id
_entity_poly.type
_entity_poly.pdbx_seq_one_letter_code
_entity_poly.pdbx_strand_id
1 'polypeptide(L)'
;MQCHFRPDGVGTVTHEEKEKFQEIKERLRILLENQITNFRYCFPFGRPEGSLKATLSLLERVLMKDIVTPVPPEEVRGMIKKCLETAALVNYTRLSAEAKIEDDLSGETMVAPSKKLEDLIHLAELCVDLLQQNEEHYAEAFAWFSDLLVEHAEIFWSLFAVDMDQVLAEQPPDTWDSFPLFQIMNDYLRTDDNLKNGRFHQHLRDTFAPLVVRYVDLMESSIAQSIHKGFEKERWEIKGNGCATSEDLFWKLDALQSFIRDLHWPDAEFRQHLEQRLKLMACDMIESCIQRTDNAFQQWLKKGVTFISTDYIIPSEMCAMVNVILDAKNQSFKLCAVDGVDVHQYHTKIDDLIEKTSASMTQGMISKLVSVLETTLSKLSRYDEGSLIGSILSFTNVSGSGKDMGQAYVNFARNCMDQIRSKVNDELWILNFFEQWYTAQIHLLCNWLSERLDHSLHLYQCMCLAHVVKKLYSDFELQGVMEDKLNSKTYQTVSQRMQTEEATCALTMSTRRDNEDSEGYPETGIEDDGDRSKPKVTIRETLGEDGNYVAKITNVTTNVVGRMGNMFGKGIGGLSSKFGGGSWF
;
A
#
# COMPACT_ATOMS: atom_id res chain seq x y z
N MET A 1 87.14 -12.65 -46.97
CA MET A 1 86.92 -11.27 -47.45
C MET A 1 86.41 -10.44 -46.28
N GLN A 2 87.08 -9.34 -45.99
CA GLN A 2 86.78 -8.42 -44.88
C GLN A 2 85.37 -7.83 -45.03
N CYS A 3 84.54 -7.96 -43.99
CA CYS A 3 83.33 -7.18 -43.84
C CYS A 3 83.73 -5.71 -43.60
N HIS A 4 83.54 -4.87 -44.61
CA HIS A 4 83.71 -3.42 -44.52
C HIS A 4 82.45 -2.85 -43.83
N PHE A 5 82.54 -2.56 -42.52
CA PHE A 5 81.51 -1.74 -41.87
C PHE A 5 81.68 -0.30 -42.39
N ARG A 6 80.68 0.22 -43.12
CA ARG A 6 80.59 1.65 -43.44
C ARG A 6 80.24 2.45 -42.16
N PRO A 7 80.72 3.70 -42.03
CA PRO A 7 80.47 4.55 -40.86
C PRO A 7 78.99 4.96 -40.68
N ASP A 8 78.15 4.66 -41.66
CA ASP A 8 76.79 5.21 -41.79
C ASP A 8 75.71 4.28 -41.18
N GLY A 9 76.10 3.16 -40.57
CA GLY A 9 75.16 2.24 -39.89
C GLY A 9 74.25 1.39 -40.80
N VAL A 10 74.31 1.55 -42.12
CA VAL A 10 73.52 0.75 -43.07
C VAL A 10 74.31 -0.48 -43.51
N GLY A 11 74.07 -1.60 -42.82
CA GLY A 11 74.53 -2.92 -43.26
C GLY A 11 73.70 -3.40 -44.45
N THR A 12 74.35 -3.98 -45.46
CA THR A 12 73.67 -4.68 -46.55
C THR A 12 73.08 -5.99 -46.03
N VAL A 13 71.76 -6.05 -45.89
CA VAL A 13 71.01 -7.25 -45.44
C VAL A 13 70.96 -8.26 -46.58
N THR A 14 71.26 -9.53 -46.30
CA THR A 14 71.14 -10.62 -47.28
C THR A 14 69.68 -11.00 -47.54
N HIS A 15 69.40 -11.67 -48.67
CA HIS A 15 68.04 -12.12 -48.99
C HIS A 15 67.50 -13.09 -47.93
N GLU A 16 68.33 -14.03 -47.47
CA GLU A 16 67.97 -15.01 -46.43
C GLU A 16 67.66 -14.34 -45.08
N GLU A 17 68.46 -13.34 -44.68
CA GLU A 17 68.19 -12.56 -43.44
C GLU A 17 66.88 -11.78 -43.55
N LYS A 18 66.58 -11.22 -44.72
CA LYS A 18 65.32 -10.51 -44.98
C LYS A 18 64.12 -11.46 -44.91
N GLU A 19 64.20 -12.63 -45.53
CA GLU A 19 63.13 -13.64 -45.46
C GLU A 19 62.90 -14.13 -44.04
N LYS A 20 63.98 -14.45 -43.31
CA LYS A 20 63.90 -14.87 -41.91
C LYS A 20 63.31 -13.78 -41.01
N PHE A 21 63.64 -12.51 -41.25
CA PHE A 21 63.01 -11.40 -40.54
C PHE A 21 61.51 -11.31 -40.81
N GLN A 22 61.06 -11.45 -42.07
CA GLN A 22 59.64 -11.46 -42.39
C GLN A 22 58.91 -12.64 -41.76
N GLU A 23 59.51 -13.83 -41.71
CA GLU A 23 58.95 -14.99 -41.02
C GLU A 23 58.78 -14.73 -39.51
N ILE A 24 59.79 -14.18 -38.84
CA ILE A 24 59.72 -13.85 -37.41
C ILE A 24 58.67 -12.77 -37.16
N LYS A 25 58.61 -11.75 -38.02
CA LYS A 25 57.64 -10.65 -37.96
C LYS A 25 56.21 -11.18 -38.10
N GLU A 26 55.97 -12.08 -39.05
CA GLU A 26 54.69 -12.75 -39.26
C GLU A 26 54.27 -13.56 -38.04
N ARG A 27 55.18 -14.37 -37.50
CA ARG A 27 54.93 -15.17 -36.28
C ARG A 27 54.62 -14.30 -35.08
N LEU A 28 55.32 -13.18 -34.92
CA LEU A 28 55.04 -12.20 -33.86
C LEU A 28 53.67 -11.57 -34.05
N ARG A 29 53.27 -11.21 -35.27
CA ARG A 29 51.92 -10.68 -35.55
C ARG A 29 50.84 -11.67 -35.11
N ILE A 30 50.94 -12.93 -35.52
CA ILE A 30 49.98 -13.98 -35.14
C ILE A 30 49.92 -14.16 -33.61
N LEU A 31 51.06 -14.11 -32.92
CA LEU A 31 51.08 -14.19 -31.45
C LEU A 31 50.39 -13.00 -30.79
N LEU A 32 50.58 -11.79 -31.30
CA LEU A 32 49.93 -10.58 -30.78
C LEU A 32 48.42 -10.59 -31.06
N GLU A 33 48.00 -10.99 -32.26
CA GLU A 33 46.58 -11.21 -32.59
C GLU A 33 45.95 -12.19 -31.59
N ASN A 34 46.59 -13.33 -31.32
CA ASN A 34 46.09 -14.30 -30.36
C ASN A 34 46.02 -13.77 -28.92
N GLN A 35 46.99 -12.95 -28.49
CA GLN A 35 46.98 -12.30 -27.18
C GLN A 35 45.85 -11.26 -27.06
N ILE A 36 45.57 -10.52 -28.13
CA ILE A 36 44.49 -9.54 -28.16
C ILE A 36 43.14 -10.25 -28.19
N THR A 37 42.96 -11.30 -28.98
CA THR A 37 41.72 -12.10 -28.97
C THR A 37 41.45 -12.74 -27.61
N ASN A 38 42.48 -13.23 -26.93
CA ASN A 38 42.36 -13.85 -25.61
C ASN A 38 42.76 -12.88 -24.48
N PHE A 39 42.47 -11.58 -24.62
CA PHE A 39 42.98 -10.55 -23.71
C PHE A 39 42.65 -10.82 -22.23
N ARG A 40 41.45 -11.37 -21.93
CA ARG A 40 41.07 -11.72 -20.55
C ARG A 40 41.93 -12.82 -19.94
N TYR A 41 42.43 -13.75 -20.76
CA TYR A 41 43.26 -14.87 -20.32
C TYR A 41 44.75 -14.49 -20.31
N CYS A 42 45.19 -13.74 -21.32
CA CYS A 42 46.58 -13.30 -21.43
C CYS A 42 46.92 -12.16 -20.46
N PHE A 43 45.94 -11.35 -20.07
CA PHE A 43 46.09 -10.21 -19.16
C PHE A 43 45.01 -10.24 -18.07
N PRO A 44 45.02 -11.23 -17.16
CA PRO A 44 43.93 -11.39 -16.18
C PRO A 44 43.75 -10.14 -15.32
N PHE A 45 42.53 -9.59 -15.30
CA PHE A 45 42.17 -8.34 -14.61
C PHE A 45 43.07 -7.16 -15.00
N GLY A 46 43.46 -7.10 -16.28
CA GLY A 46 44.34 -6.06 -16.81
C GLY A 46 45.79 -6.15 -16.33
N ARG A 47 46.19 -7.27 -15.69
CA ARG A 47 47.54 -7.43 -15.13
C ARG A 47 48.51 -8.17 -16.06
N PRO A 48 49.80 -7.77 -16.09
CA PRO A 48 50.35 -6.58 -15.46
C PRO A 48 49.83 -5.29 -16.09
N GLU A 49 49.65 -4.24 -15.28
CA GLU A 49 49.07 -2.96 -15.70
C GLU A 49 49.81 -2.38 -16.92
N GLY A 50 49.06 -1.89 -17.90
CA GLY A 50 49.59 -1.35 -19.16
C GLY A 50 50.11 -2.40 -20.15
N SER A 51 50.15 -3.69 -19.82
CA SER A 51 50.68 -4.73 -20.72
C SER A 51 49.83 -4.90 -21.98
N LEU A 52 48.51 -4.91 -21.85
CA LEU A 52 47.62 -4.98 -23.01
C LEU A 52 47.79 -3.77 -23.94
N LYS A 53 47.89 -2.57 -23.35
CA LYS A 53 48.17 -1.34 -24.10
C LYS A 53 49.51 -1.40 -24.83
N ALA A 54 50.55 -1.92 -24.16
CA ALA A 54 51.86 -2.15 -24.79
C ALA A 54 51.79 -3.19 -25.91
N THR A 55 50.98 -4.24 -25.77
CA THR A 55 50.73 -5.25 -26.81
C THR A 55 50.04 -4.63 -28.03
N LEU A 56 49.04 -3.75 -27.83
CA LEU A 56 48.40 -3.00 -28.92
C LEU A 56 49.39 -2.07 -29.63
N SER A 57 50.22 -1.33 -28.89
CA SER A 57 51.28 -0.49 -29.47
C SER A 57 52.37 -1.31 -30.18
N LEU A 58 52.67 -2.52 -29.71
CA LEU A 58 53.61 -3.41 -30.36
C LEU A 58 53.03 -3.97 -31.66
N LEU A 59 51.74 -4.30 -31.70
CA LEU A 59 51.05 -4.72 -32.92
C LEU A 59 51.18 -3.63 -34.00
N GLU A 60 50.88 -2.37 -33.67
CA GLU A 60 51.05 -1.24 -34.60
C GLU A 60 52.46 -1.19 -35.20
N ARG A 61 53.51 -1.35 -34.38
CA ARG A 61 54.90 -1.36 -34.84
C ARG A 61 55.24 -2.57 -35.71
N VAL A 62 54.69 -3.74 -35.40
CA VAL A 62 54.86 -4.96 -36.19
C VAL A 62 54.19 -4.81 -37.56
N LEU A 63 53.19 -3.95 -37.71
CA LEU A 63 52.52 -3.72 -38.99
C LEU A 63 53.22 -2.71 -39.89
N MET A 64 54.12 -1.90 -39.35
CA MET A 64 54.91 -0.96 -40.15
C MET A 64 55.73 -1.68 -41.23
N LYS A 65 55.74 -1.14 -42.45
CA LYS A 65 56.49 -1.74 -43.58
C LYS A 65 58.00 -1.66 -43.37
N ASP A 66 58.44 -0.57 -42.77
CA ASP A 66 59.82 -0.27 -42.38
C ASP A 66 59.83 0.62 -41.12
N ILE A 67 61.00 1.07 -40.66
CA ILE A 67 61.15 1.80 -39.39
C ILE A 67 60.57 3.23 -39.46
N VAL A 68 60.36 3.79 -40.65
CA VAL A 68 60.00 5.21 -40.85
C VAL A 68 58.61 5.39 -41.45
N THR A 69 58.05 4.36 -42.08
CA THR A 69 56.73 4.40 -42.73
C THR A 69 55.67 3.94 -41.73
N PRO A 70 54.85 4.85 -41.17
CA PRO A 70 53.76 4.48 -40.28
C PRO A 70 52.74 3.62 -41.03
N VAL A 71 52.15 2.66 -40.32
CA VAL A 71 51.02 1.87 -40.81
C VAL A 71 49.78 2.76 -40.91
N PRO A 72 48.94 2.62 -41.95
CA PRO A 72 47.65 3.31 -41.99
C PRO A 72 46.80 2.95 -40.75
N PRO A 73 46.20 3.93 -40.04
CA PRO A 73 45.41 3.65 -38.84
C PRO A 73 44.30 2.62 -39.04
N GLU A 74 43.68 2.61 -40.22
CA GLU A 74 42.64 1.65 -40.60
C GLU A 74 43.11 0.19 -40.65
N GLU A 75 44.39 -0.06 -40.97
CA GLU A 75 44.94 -1.42 -41.03
C GLU A 75 45.08 -2.00 -39.62
N VAL A 76 45.63 -1.22 -38.68
CA VAL A 76 45.74 -1.58 -37.26
C VAL A 76 44.34 -1.77 -36.66
N ARG A 77 43.45 -0.80 -36.91
CA ARG A 77 42.07 -0.83 -36.46
C ARG A 77 41.31 -2.05 -36.99
N GLY A 78 41.48 -2.40 -38.25
CA GLY A 78 40.87 -3.59 -38.87
C GLY A 78 41.34 -4.90 -38.24
N MET A 79 42.62 -5.00 -37.87
CA MET A 79 43.13 -6.17 -37.13
C MET A 79 42.58 -6.25 -35.70
N ILE A 80 42.56 -5.14 -34.98
CA ILE A 80 41.99 -5.09 -33.62
C ILE A 80 40.51 -5.44 -33.65
N LYS A 81 39.77 -4.89 -34.62
CA LYS A 81 38.35 -5.22 -34.86
C LYS A 81 38.17 -6.73 -35.02
N LYS A 82 38.89 -7.37 -35.95
CA LYS A 82 38.81 -8.83 -36.15
C LYS A 82 39.17 -9.62 -34.89
N CYS A 83 40.17 -9.16 -34.14
CA CYS A 83 40.56 -9.80 -32.88
C CYS A 83 39.43 -9.74 -31.84
N LEU A 84 38.76 -8.58 -31.72
CA LEU A 84 37.63 -8.35 -30.82
C LEU A 84 36.36 -9.09 -31.26
N GLU A 85 36.03 -9.12 -32.56
CA GLU A 85 34.94 -9.95 -33.09
C GLU A 85 35.14 -11.43 -32.72
N THR A 86 36.37 -11.93 -32.88
CA THR A 86 36.73 -13.30 -32.49
C THR A 86 36.70 -13.47 -30.96
N ALA A 87 37.12 -12.46 -30.21
CA ALA A 87 37.09 -12.48 -28.74
C ALA A 87 35.67 -12.59 -28.20
N ALA A 88 34.71 -11.87 -28.81
CA ALA A 88 33.30 -11.95 -28.44
C ALA A 88 32.78 -13.40 -28.56
N LEU A 89 33.05 -14.05 -29.70
CA LEU A 89 32.68 -15.45 -29.92
C LEU A 89 33.34 -16.39 -28.91
N VAL A 90 34.66 -16.29 -28.73
CA VAL A 90 35.41 -17.17 -27.80
C VAL A 90 34.94 -16.99 -26.36
N ASN A 91 34.69 -15.76 -25.93
CA ASN A 91 34.22 -15.47 -24.59
C ASN A 91 32.80 -16.00 -24.37
N TYR A 92 31.91 -15.80 -25.35
CA TYR A 92 30.53 -16.29 -25.28
C TYR A 92 30.47 -17.81 -25.23
N THR A 93 31.12 -18.50 -26.18
CA THR A 93 31.15 -19.98 -26.24
C THR A 93 31.70 -20.61 -24.96
N ARG A 94 32.65 -19.95 -24.29
CA ARG A 94 33.15 -20.43 -22.99
C ARG A 94 32.10 -20.30 -21.88
N LEU A 95 31.38 -19.18 -21.81
CA LEU A 95 30.32 -19.00 -20.82
C LEU A 95 29.10 -19.88 -21.10
N SER A 96 28.68 -20.02 -22.35
CA SER A 96 27.56 -20.90 -22.72
C SER A 96 27.86 -22.37 -22.38
N ALA A 97 29.10 -22.82 -22.56
CA ALA A 97 29.54 -24.14 -22.15
C ALA A 97 29.60 -24.31 -20.62
N GLU A 98 30.04 -23.29 -19.87
CA GLU A 98 30.03 -23.30 -18.41
C GLU A 98 28.60 -23.36 -17.84
N ALA A 99 27.67 -22.64 -18.47
CA ALA A 99 26.25 -22.66 -18.16
C ALA A 99 25.49 -23.86 -18.77
N LYS A 100 26.18 -24.74 -19.52
CA LYS A 100 25.61 -25.94 -20.18
C LYS A 100 24.47 -25.68 -21.16
N ILE A 101 24.40 -24.47 -21.73
CA ILE A 101 23.36 -24.10 -22.67
C ILE A 101 23.40 -24.95 -23.95
N GLU A 102 24.60 -25.24 -24.47
CA GLU A 102 24.74 -26.08 -25.66
C GLU A 102 24.24 -27.51 -25.44
N ASP A 103 24.52 -28.10 -24.27
CA ASP A 103 24.04 -29.44 -23.91
C ASP A 103 22.51 -29.47 -23.82
N ASP A 104 21.91 -28.43 -23.24
CA ASP A 104 20.46 -28.31 -23.05
C ASP A 104 19.71 -28.08 -24.38
N LEU A 105 20.32 -27.37 -25.33
CA LEU A 105 19.74 -27.06 -26.64
C LEU A 105 20.04 -28.13 -27.71
N SER A 106 21.02 -29.01 -27.48
CA SER A 106 21.42 -30.08 -28.42
C SER A 106 20.32 -31.10 -28.74
N GLY A 107 19.32 -31.23 -27.87
CA GLY A 107 18.25 -32.21 -27.97
C GLY A 107 18.67 -33.66 -27.63
N GLU A 108 19.93 -33.88 -27.23
CA GLU A 108 20.42 -35.21 -26.81
C GLU A 108 19.90 -35.61 -25.43
N THR A 109 19.63 -34.62 -24.57
CA THR A 109 19.02 -34.80 -23.24
C THR A 109 17.68 -34.09 -23.19
N MET A 110 16.63 -34.76 -22.70
CA MET A 110 15.33 -34.11 -22.44
C MET A 110 15.44 -33.21 -21.20
N VAL A 111 15.66 -31.92 -21.43
CA VAL A 111 15.66 -30.88 -20.39
C VAL A 111 14.33 -30.15 -20.41
N ALA A 112 13.75 -29.92 -19.22
CA ALA A 112 12.46 -29.23 -19.10
C ALA A 112 12.59 -27.74 -19.50
N PRO A 113 11.59 -27.13 -20.16
CA PRO A 113 11.66 -25.72 -20.55
C PRO A 113 11.96 -24.76 -19.39
N SER A 114 11.41 -25.01 -18.21
CA SER A 114 11.67 -24.21 -17.01
C SER A 114 13.15 -24.27 -16.59
N LYS A 115 13.78 -25.44 -16.74
CA LYS A 115 15.20 -25.63 -16.41
C LYS A 115 16.10 -24.89 -17.39
N LYS A 116 15.80 -24.98 -18.70
CA LYS A 116 16.50 -24.22 -19.74
C LYS A 116 16.43 -22.71 -19.49
N LEU A 117 15.29 -22.22 -19.00
CA LEU A 117 15.13 -20.81 -18.65
C LEU A 117 15.96 -20.42 -17.41
N GLU A 118 16.00 -21.26 -16.37
CA GLU A 118 16.88 -21.03 -15.21
C GLU A 118 18.36 -20.95 -15.62
N ASP A 119 18.81 -21.88 -16.49
CA ASP A 119 20.19 -21.91 -16.96
C ASP A 119 20.50 -20.72 -17.88
N LEU A 120 19.54 -20.26 -18.68
CA LEU A 120 19.66 -19.02 -19.46
C LEU A 120 19.75 -17.76 -18.58
N ILE A 121 18.95 -17.68 -17.52
CA ILE A 121 19.02 -16.59 -16.53
C ILE A 121 20.41 -16.57 -15.90
N HIS A 122 20.93 -17.73 -15.51
CA HIS A 122 22.28 -17.84 -14.97
C HIS A 122 23.35 -17.41 -15.99
N LEU A 123 23.22 -17.82 -17.26
CA LEU A 123 24.11 -17.35 -18.32
C LEU A 123 24.05 -15.82 -18.48
N ALA A 124 22.86 -15.21 -18.38
CA ALA A 124 22.71 -13.76 -18.47
C ALA A 124 23.50 -13.04 -17.36
N GLU A 125 23.43 -13.52 -16.12
CA GLU A 125 24.23 -13.00 -15.00
C GLU A 125 25.73 -13.08 -15.29
N LEU A 126 26.22 -14.25 -15.74
CA LEU A 126 27.63 -14.45 -16.09
C LEU A 126 28.08 -13.53 -17.23
N CYS A 127 27.22 -13.33 -18.23
CA CYS A 127 27.47 -12.44 -19.37
C CYS A 127 27.57 -10.97 -18.93
N VAL A 128 26.65 -10.52 -18.08
CA VAL A 128 26.67 -9.17 -17.49
C VAL A 128 27.95 -8.96 -16.68
N ASP A 129 28.27 -9.88 -15.78
CA ASP A 129 29.48 -9.82 -14.94
C ASP A 129 30.75 -9.75 -15.80
N LEU A 130 30.82 -10.56 -16.87
CA LEU A 130 31.95 -10.58 -17.80
C LEU A 130 32.15 -9.24 -18.50
N LEU A 131 31.07 -8.64 -19.00
CA LEU A 131 31.16 -7.37 -19.73
C LEU A 131 31.41 -6.20 -18.80
N GLN A 132 30.86 -6.20 -17.59
CA GLN A 132 31.21 -5.21 -16.56
C GLN A 132 32.69 -5.28 -16.17
N GLN A 133 33.23 -6.49 -15.97
CA GLN A 133 34.66 -6.68 -15.75
C GLN A 133 35.49 -6.23 -16.96
N ASN A 134 34.97 -6.38 -18.18
CA ASN A 134 35.66 -5.92 -19.37
C ASN A 134 35.81 -4.40 -19.38
N GLU A 135 34.73 -3.70 -19.06
CA GLU A 135 34.72 -2.25 -18.93
C GLU A 135 35.64 -1.78 -17.79
N GLU A 136 35.57 -2.42 -16.62
CA GLU A 136 36.37 -2.04 -15.45
C GLU A 136 37.88 -2.23 -15.66
N HIS A 137 38.30 -3.31 -16.30
CA HIS A 137 39.71 -3.70 -16.34
C HIS A 137 40.42 -3.47 -17.68
N TYR A 138 39.70 -3.29 -18.78
CA TYR A 138 40.30 -3.20 -20.12
C TYR A 138 39.89 -1.98 -20.93
N ALA A 139 38.84 -1.24 -20.54
CA ALA A 139 38.41 -0.05 -21.29
C ALA A 139 39.54 0.97 -21.49
N GLU A 140 40.39 1.18 -20.49
CA GLU A 140 41.53 2.11 -20.60
C GLU A 140 42.54 1.68 -21.68
N ALA A 141 42.80 0.37 -21.80
CA ALA A 141 43.73 -0.15 -22.81
C ALA A 141 43.19 0.06 -24.24
N PHE A 142 41.86 0.04 -24.39
CA PHE A 142 41.15 0.23 -25.64
C PHE A 142 40.57 1.64 -25.81
N ALA A 143 41.02 2.66 -25.06
CA ALA A 143 40.42 3.99 -25.12
C ALA A 143 40.38 4.63 -26.53
N TRP A 144 41.35 4.30 -27.41
CA TRP A 144 41.38 4.73 -28.81
C TRP A 144 40.53 3.88 -29.77
N PHE A 145 39.97 2.79 -29.26
CA PHE A 145 39.16 1.78 -29.94
C PHE A 145 37.87 1.50 -29.15
N SER A 146 37.37 2.48 -28.39
CA SER A 146 36.21 2.30 -27.50
C SER A 146 34.97 1.86 -28.27
N ASP A 147 34.80 2.36 -29.50
CA ASP A 147 33.73 1.96 -30.39
C ASP A 147 33.83 0.50 -30.85
N LEU A 148 35.03 -0.06 -30.96
CA LEU A 148 35.23 -1.49 -31.23
C LEU A 148 34.89 -2.37 -30.00
N LEU A 149 35.04 -1.85 -28.78
CA LEU A 149 34.56 -2.55 -27.57
C LEU A 149 33.03 -2.57 -27.50
N VAL A 150 32.37 -1.49 -27.93
CA VAL A 150 30.91 -1.46 -28.07
C VAL A 150 30.46 -2.48 -29.13
N GLU A 151 31.14 -2.54 -30.29
CA GLU A 151 30.86 -3.54 -31.32
C GLU A 151 31.10 -4.98 -30.82
N HIS A 152 32.18 -5.21 -30.05
CA HIS A 152 32.41 -6.49 -29.37
C HIS A 152 31.23 -6.87 -28.46
N ALA A 153 30.74 -5.94 -27.64
CA ALA A 153 29.61 -6.19 -26.75
C ALA A 153 28.31 -6.47 -27.52
N GLU A 154 28.02 -5.75 -28.61
CA GLU A 154 26.86 -6.01 -29.45
C GLU A 154 26.93 -7.38 -30.15
N ILE A 155 28.10 -7.79 -30.65
CA ILE A 155 28.30 -9.13 -31.21
C ILE A 155 28.09 -10.19 -30.13
N PHE A 156 28.66 -9.99 -28.94
CA PHE A 156 28.50 -10.88 -27.81
C PHE A 156 27.01 -11.06 -27.45
N TRP A 157 26.26 -9.96 -27.34
CA TRP A 157 24.83 -10.01 -27.05
C TRP A 157 24.00 -10.60 -28.19
N SER A 158 24.40 -10.41 -29.46
CA SER A 158 23.74 -11.07 -30.59
C SER A 158 23.88 -12.60 -30.55
N LEU A 159 24.98 -13.13 -30.00
CA LEU A 159 25.14 -14.57 -29.81
C LEU A 159 24.20 -15.06 -28.70
N PHE A 160 24.14 -14.32 -27.59
CA PHE A 160 23.19 -14.57 -26.51
C PHE A 160 21.72 -14.53 -26.99
N ALA A 161 21.39 -13.60 -27.88
CA ALA A 161 20.04 -13.45 -28.42
C ALA A 161 19.54 -14.72 -29.11
N VAL A 162 20.42 -15.45 -29.82
CA VAL A 162 20.05 -16.69 -30.51
C VAL A 162 19.59 -17.76 -29.51
N ASP A 163 20.36 -17.97 -28.45
CA ASP A 163 20.02 -18.95 -27.42
C ASP A 163 18.81 -18.50 -26.60
N MET A 164 18.70 -17.19 -26.31
CA MET A 164 17.56 -16.59 -25.64
C MET A 164 16.26 -16.85 -26.41
N ASP A 165 16.23 -16.52 -27.71
CA ASP A 165 15.04 -16.68 -28.55
C ASP A 165 14.61 -18.15 -28.62
N GLN A 166 15.55 -19.08 -28.71
CA GLN A 166 15.27 -20.50 -28.72
C GLN A 166 14.65 -20.97 -27.40
N VAL A 167 15.24 -20.61 -26.26
CA VAL A 167 14.74 -20.98 -24.93
C VAL A 167 13.37 -20.36 -24.65
N LEU A 168 13.17 -19.10 -25.03
CA LEU A 168 11.89 -18.39 -24.85
C LEU A 168 10.78 -18.99 -25.73
N ALA A 169 11.09 -19.42 -26.95
CA ALA A 169 10.13 -20.06 -27.85
C ALA A 169 9.64 -21.43 -27.35
N GLU A 170 10.42 -22.11 -26.51
CA GLU A 170 10.03 -23.39 -25.89
C GLU A 170 9.17 -23.22 -24.63
N GLN A 171 9.06 -22.01 -24.08
CA GLN A 171 8.28 -21.78 -22.86
C GLN A 171 6.78 -21.97 -23.12
N PRO A 172 6.02 -22.54 -22.16
CA PRO A 172 4.57 -22.62 -22.27
C PRO A 172 3.93 -21.23 -22.38
N PRO A 173 2.80 -21.09 -23.10
CA PRO A 173 2.08 -19.82 -23.17
C PRO A 173 1.57 -19.38 -21.79
N ASP A 174 1.39 -18.08 -21.62
CA ASP A 174 0.90 -17.45 -20.38
C ASP A 174 1.74 -17.81 -19.13
N THR A 175 3.06 -18.00 -19.33
CA THR A 175 4.07 -18.11 -18.27
C THR A 175 4.87 -16.82 -18.13
N TRP A 176 5.30 -16.52 -16.90
CA TRP A 176 5.91 -15.22 -16.55
C TRP A 176 7.29 -15.36 -15.92
N ASP A 177 7.80 -16.60 -15.84
CA ASP A 177 9.08 -16.94 -15.20
C ASP A 177 10.29 -16.34 -15.94
N SER A 178 10.08 -15.80 -17.15
CA SER A 178 11.11 -15.15 -17.96
C SER A 178 11.30 -13.66 -17.63
N PHE A 179 10.43 -13.02 -16.85
CA PHE A 179 10.62 -11.61 -16.50
C PHE A 179 11.90 -11.30 -15.70
N PRO A 180 12.39 -12.17 -14.79
CA PRO A 180 13.70 -11.99 -14.17
C PRO A 180 14.85 -11.85 -15.19
N LEU A 181 14.80 -12.62 -16.29
CA LEU A 181 15.77 -12.49 -17.39
C LEU A 181 15.73 -11.08 -17.97
N PHE A 182 14.54 -10.58 -18.30
CA PHE A 182 14.37 -9.22 -18.80
C PHE A 182 14.89 -8.17 -17.81
N GLN A 183 14.58 -8.31 -16.51
CA GLN A 183 15.02 -7.35 -15.49
C GLN A 183 16.55 -7.27 -15.39
N ILE A 184 17.23 -8.41 -15.29
CA ILE A 184 18.71 -8.48 -15.22
C ILE A 184 19.32 -7.75 -16.43
N MET A 185 18.83 -8.08 -17.62
CA MET A 185 19.38 -7.55 -18.86
C MET A 185 19.06 -6.05 -19.03
N ASN A 186 17.82 -5.64 -18.78
CA ASN A 186 17.40 -4.25 -18.93
C ASN A 186 18.10 -3.35 -17.89
N ASP A 187 18.25 -3.80 -16.65
CA ASP A 187 18.96 -3.04 -15.61
C ASP A 187 20.45 -2.85 -15.94
N TYR A 188 21.09 -3.86 -16.54
CA TYR A 188 22.43 -3.69 -17.08
C TYR A 188 22.45 -2.69 -18.26
N LEU A 189 21.69 -2.97 -19.32
CA LEU A 189 21.74 -2.21 -20.58
C LEU A 189 21.29 -0.75 -20.44
N ARG A 190 20.42 -0.43 -19.46
CA ARG A 190 19.98 0.96 -19.24
C ARG A 190 21.02 1.84 -18.54
N THR A 191 22.02 1.23 -17.90
CA THR A 191 23.11 1.94 -17.20
C THR A 191 24.30 2.23 -18.10
N ASP A 192 24.42 1.53 -19.23
CA ASP A 192 25.49 1.70 -20.21
C ASP A 192 25.06 2.67 -21.33
N ASP A 193 25.72 3.82 -21.44
CA ASP A 193 25.36 4.85 -22.42
C ASP A 193 25.56 4.42 -23.88
N ASN A 194 26.42 3.42 -24.15
CA ASN A 194 26.71 2.94 -25.50
C ASN A 194 25.77 1.80 -25.92
N LEU A 195 25.32 0.98 -24.98
CA LEU A 195 24.40 -0.15 -25.23
C LEU A 195 22.93 0.20 -25.00
N LYS A 196 22.65 1.29 -24.29
CA LYS A 196 21.29 1.78 -24.11
C LYS A 196 20.66 2.15 -25.45
N ASN A 197 19.51 1.55 -25.75
CA ASN A 197 18.84 1.64 -27.05
C ASN A 197 19.67 1.08 -28.23
N GLY A 198 20.72 0.30 -27.95
CA GLY A 198 21.49 -0.47 -28.94
C GLY A 198 20.67 -1.61 -29.55
N ARG A 199 21.25 -2.36 -30.49
CA ARG A 199 20.49 -3.34 -31.30
C ARG A 199 19.88 -4.43 -30.44
N PHE A 200 20.68 -5.00 -29.54
CA PHE A 200 20.20 -6.04 -28.65
C PHE A 200 19.16 -5.54 -27.64
N HIS A 201 19.35 -4.33 -27.10
CA HIS A 201 18.37 -3.74 -26.19
C HIS A 201 17.01 -3.53 -26.91
N GLN A 202 17.02 -3.13 -28.19
CA GLN A 202 15.79 -3.08 -28.99
C GLN A 202 15.13 -4.45 -29.14
N HIS A 203 15.91 -5.48 -29.50
CA HIS A 203 15.42 -6.86 -29.61
C HIS A 203 14.82 -7.39 -28.31
N LEU A 204 15.46 -7.12 -27.17
CA LEU A 204 14.96 -7.48 -25.84
C LEU A 204 13.59 -6.84 -25.55
N ARG A 205 13.44 -5.55 -25.86
CA ARG A 205 12.16 -4.83 -25.70
C ARG A 205 11.07 -5.43 -26.57
N ASP A 206 11.37 -5.66 -27.84
CA ASP A 206 10.40 -6.16 -28.81
C ASP A 206 9.92 -7.58 -28.47
N THR A 207 10.82 -8.40 -27.91
CA THR A 207 10.53 -9.76 -27.44
C THR A 207 9.61 -9.76 -26.21
N PHE A 208 9.87 -8.90 -25.22
CA PHE A 208 9.13 -8.91 -23.96
C PHE A 208 7.88 -8.01 -23.94
N ALA A 209 7.78 -7.03 -24.86
CA ALA A 209 6.62 -6.13 -24.94
C ALA A 209 5.27 -6.88 -25.03
N PRO A 210 5.09 -7.87 -25.94
CA PRO A 210 3.83 -8.62 -26.01
C PRO A 210 3.56 -9.44 -24.74
N LEU A 211 4.59 -9.95 -24.05
CA LEU A 211 4.45 -10.70 -22.80
C LEU A 211 3.95 -9.79 -21.67
N VAL A 212 4.50 -8.58 -21.54
CA VAL A 212 4.04 -7.60 -20.54
C VAL A 212 2.59 -7.20 -20.80
N VAL A 213 2.22 -6.92 -22.06
CA VAL A 213 0.82 -6.58 -22.42
C VAL A 213 -0.12 -7.73 -22.05
N ARG A 214 0.25 -8.96 -22.44
CA ARG A 214 -0.56 -10.16 -22.16
C ARG A 214 -0.71 -10.41 -20.67
N TYR A 215 0.35 -10.23 -19.89
CA TYR A 215 0.32 -10.34 -18.43
C TYR A 215 -0.67 -9.34 -17.83
N VAL A 216 -0.58 -8.06 -18.22
CA VAL A 216 -1.51 -7.02 -17.75
C VAL A 216 -2.95 -7.34 -18.13
N ASP A 217 -3.23 -7.79 -19.36
CA ASP A 217 -4.57 -8.18 -19.81
C ASP A 217 -5.19 -9.30 -18.95
N LEU A 218 -4.38 -10.32 -18.64
CA LEU A 218 -4.81 -11.46 -17.84
C LEU A 218 -5.00 -11.09 -16.37
N MET A 219 -4.11 -10.25 -15.83
CA MET A 219 -4.25 -9.74 -14.48
C MET A 219 -5.48 -8.83 -14.34
N GLU A 220 -5.74 -7.97 -15.31
CA GLU A 220 -6.96 -7.14 -15.37
C GLU A 220 -8.22 -8.01 -15.29
N SER A 221 -8.28 -9.04 -16.13
CA SER A 221 -9.39 -10.00 -16.17
C SER A 221 -9.51 -10.79 -14.86
N SER A 222 -8.39 -11.24 -14.31
CA SER A 222 -8.32 -12.03 -13.08
C SER A 222 -8.80 -11.23 -11.88
N ILE A 223 -8.34 -9.98 -11.73
CA ILE A 223 -8.74 -9.10 -10.64
C ILE A 223 -10.23 -8.75 -10.79
N ALA A 224 -10.69 -8.38 -11.99
CA ALA A 224 -12.11 -8.07 -12.22
C ALA A 224 -13.04 -9.24 -11.86
N GLN A 225 -12.66 -10.47 -12.22
CA GLN A 225 -13.40 -11.68 -11.82
C GLN A 225 -13.34 -11.94 -10.32
N SER A 226 -12.19 -11.70 -9.67
CA SER A 226 -12.02 -11.83 -8.22
C SER A 226 -12.98 -10.92 -7.47
N ILE A 227 -13.10 -9.66 -7.89
CA ILE A 227 -14.05 -8.70 -7.31
C ILE A 227 -15.49 -9.23 -7.44
N HIS A 228 -15.88 -9.66 -8.65
CA HIS A 228 -17.26 -10.08 -8.88
C HIS A 228 -17.64 -11.32 -8.04
N LYS A 229 -16.82 -12.37 -8.07
CA LYS A 229 -17.07 -13.62 -7.33
C LYS A 229 -16.86 -13.45 -5.83
N GLY A 230 -15.92 -12.60 -5.42
CA GLY A 230 -15.59 -12.34 -4.03
C GLY A 230 -16.75 -11.66 -3.31
N PHE A 231 -17.23 -10.54 -3.85
CA PHE A 231 -18.34 -9.79 -3.22
C PHE A 231 -19.67 -10.54 -3.20
N GLU A 232 -19.92 -11.47 -4.13
CA GLU A 232 -21.10 -12.35 -4.08
C GLU A 232 -21.09 -13.30 -2.88
N LYS A 233 -19.92 -13.71 -2.42
CA LYS A 233 -19.72 -14.66 -1.31
C LYS A 233 -19.25 -13.99 -0.02
N GLU A 234 -19.11 -12.67 -0.04
CA GLU A 234 -18.53 -11.90 1.06
C GLU A 234 -19.43 -11.96 2.29
N ARG A 235 -18.80 -12.25 3.43
CA ARG A 235 -19.46 -12.31 4.74
C ARG A 235 -19.35 -11.01 5.52
N TRP A 236 -18.49 -10.09 5.04
CA TRP A 236 -18.27 -8.78 5.66
C TRP A 236 -17.64 -8.91 7.06
N GLU A 237 -16.80 -9.93 7.23
CA GLU A 237 -15.94 -10.04 8.40
C GLU A 237 -14.78 -9.04 8.26
N ILE A 238 -14.46 -8.35 9.35
CA ILE A 238 -13.37 -7.37 9.35
C ILE A 238 -12.04 -8.10 9.21
N LYS A 239 -11.31 -7.78 8.15
CA LYS A 239 -9.97 -8.29 7.87
C LYS A 239 -9.11 -7.14 7.36
N GLY A 240 -7.97 -6.91 8.01
CA GLY A 240 -7.12 -5.77 7.69
C GLY A 240 -7.85 -4.44 7.85
N ASN A 241 -7.82 -3.63 6.80
CA ASN A 241 -8.47 -2.32 6.74
C ASN A 241 -9.90 -2.36 6.18
N GLY A 242 -10.41 -3.53 5.79
CA GLY A 242 -11.76 -3.67 5.23
C GLY A 242 -12.32 -5.09 5.40
N CYS A 243 -12.55 -5.77 4.29
CA CYS A 243 -12.98 -7.17 4.24
C CYS A 243 -12.01 -8.03 3.43
N ALA A 244 -12.19 -9.35 3.44
CA ALA A 244 -11.29 -10.25 2.73
C ALA A 244 -11.19 -9.96 1.23
N THR A 245 -12.30 -9.61 0.58
CA THR A 245 -12.32 -9.30 -0.85
C THR A 245 -11.65 -7.97 -1.18
N SER A 246 -11.86 -6.92 -0.38
CA SER A 246 -11.25 -5.60 -0.63
C SER A 246 -9.73 -5.62 -0.41
N GLU A 247 -9.28 -6.32 0.63
CA GLU A 247 -7.83 -6.47 0.93
C GLU A 247 -7.11 -7.19 -0.22
N ASP A 248 -7.67 -8.31 -0.70
CA ASP A 248 -7.10 -9.05 -1.84
C ASP A 248 -7.07 -8.20 -3.11
N LEU A 249 -8.12 -7.40 -3.35
CA LEU A 249 -8.18 -6.48 -4.48
C LEU A 249 -7.03 -5.45 -4.42
N PHE A 250 -6.93 -4.70 -3.32
CA PHE A 250 -5.95 -3.61 -3.21
C PHE A 250 -4.53 -4.16 -3.22
N TRP A 251 -4.29 -5.30 -2.58
CA TRP A 251 -3.00 -5.98 -2.63
C TRP A 251 -2.61 -6.38 -4.06
N LYS A 252 -3.53 -6.97 -4.84
CA LYS A 252 -3.27 -7.35 -6.25
C LYS A 252 -2.97 -6.15 -7.13
N LEU A 253 -3.69 -5.05 -6.97
CA LEU A 253 -3.44 -3.81 -7.70
C LEU A 253 -2.05 -3.23 -7.37
N ASP A 254 -1.68 -3.17 -6.09
CA ASP A 254 -0.39 -2.66 -5.64
C ASP A 254 0.78 -3.53 -6.12
N ALA A 255 0.61 -4.85 -6.03
CA ALA A 255 1.61 -5.82 -6.49
C ALA A 255 1.84 -5.71 -8.00
N LEU A 256 0.77 -5.57 -8.79
CA LEU A 256 0.86 -5.43 -10.24
C LEU A 256 1.54 -4.11 -10.64
N GLN A 257 1.16 -2.99 -10.01
CA GLN A 257 1.83 -1.70 -10.27
C GLN A 257 3.30 -1.72 -9.90
N SER A 258 3.64 -2.34 -8.76
CA SER A 258 5.03 -2.48 -8.33
C SER A 258 5.82 -3.34 -9.31
N PHE A 259 5.27 -4.49 -9.70
CA PHE A 259 5.88 -5.37 -10.68
C PHE A 259 6.20 -4.63 -12.00
N ILE A 260 5.23 -3.91 -12.58
CA ILE A 260 5.45 -3.19 -13.85
C ILE A 260 6.45 -2.05 -13.70
N ARG A 261 6.43 -1.32 -12.57
CA ARG A 261 7.42 -0.27 -12.27
C ARG A 261 8.84 -0.86 -12.19
N ASP A 262 8.98 -2.01 -11.54
CA ASP A 262 10.26 -2.67 -11.30
C ASP A 262 10.82 -3.35 -12.56
N LEU A 263 10.06 -3.41 -13.67
CA LEU A 263 10.59 -3.77 -14.99
C LEU A 263 11.47 -2.66 -15.59
N HIS A 264 11.38 -1.43 -15.08
CA HIS A 264 12.13 -0.26 -15.58
C HIS A 264 12.03 -0.07 -17.10
N TRP A 265 10.81 -0.16 -17.65
CA TRP A 265 10.63 -0.24 -19.09
C TRP A 265 11.34 0.92 -19.83
N PRO A 266 12.28 0.60 -20.74
CA PRO A 266 13.21 1.58 -21.31
C PRO A 266 12.54 2.56 -22.29
N ASP A 267 11.53 2.11 -23.04
CA ASP A 267 10.78 2.96 -23.95
C ASP A 267 9.81 3.88 -23.18
N ALA A 268 9.99 5.19 -23.31
CA ALA A 268 9.25 6.16 -22.50
C ALA A 268 7.75 6.19 -22.87
N GLU A 269 7.40 6.06 -24.15
CA GLU A 269 6.01 6.12 -24.61
C GLU A 269 5.24 4.88 -24.15
N PHE A 270 5.80 3.69 -24.34
CA PHE A 270 5.19 2.44 -23.89
C PHE A 270 5.09 2.37 -22.37
N ARG A 271 6.11 2.82 -21.64
CA ARG A 271 6.07 2.91 -20.17
C ARG A 271 4.94 3.81 -19.69
N GLN A 272 4.82 5.02 -20.27
CA GLN A 272 3.72 5.93 -19.95
C GLN A 272 2.36 5.32 -20.27
N HIS A 273 2.24 4.64 -21.40
CA HIS A 273 1.01 3.94 -21.78
C HIS A 273 0.64 2.82 -20.80
N LEU A 274 1.61 2.00 -20.37
CA LEU A 274 1.40 0.97 -19.34
C LEU A 274 1.00 1.58 -18.01
N GLU A 275 1.72 2.60 -17.53
CA GLU A 275 1.40 3.29 -16.28
C GLU A 275 -0.01 3.88 -16.30
N GLN A 276 -0.38 4.55 -17.39
CA GLN A 276 -1.72 5.11 -17.58
C GLN A 276 -2.79 4.00 -17.55
N ARG A 277 -2.54 2.90 -18.24
CA ARG A 277 -3.45 1.76 -18.28
C ARG A 277 -3.66 1.13 -16.90
N LEU A 278 -2.58 0.91 -16.13
CA LEU A 278 -2.67 0.33 -14.79
C LEU A 278 -3.44 1.24 -13.83
N LYS A 279 -3.29 2.57 -13.98
CA LYS A 279 -4.02 3.56 -13.19
C LYS A 279 -5.50 3.57 -13.53
N LEU A 280 -5.86 3.55 -14.81
CA LEU A 280 -7.27 3.46 -15.24
C LEU A 280 -7.92 2.17 -14.74
N MET A 281 -7.23 1.04 -14.89
CA MET A 281 -7.68 -0.24 -14.35
C MET A 281 -7.88 -0.20 -12.83
N ALA A 282 -6.94 0.40 -12.08
CA ALA A 282 -7.09 0.57 -10.63
C ALA A 282 -8.31 1.43 -10.28
N CYS A 283 -8.52 2.56 -10.97
CA CYS A 283 -9.70 3.41 -10.80
C CYS A 283 -11.00 2.63 -11.03
N ASP A 284 -11.11 1.91 -12.14
CA ASP A 284 -12.32 1.15 -12.48
C ASP A 284 -12.61 0.04 -11.45
N MET A 285 -11.57 -0.63 -10.98
CA MET A 285 -11.70 -1.69 -9.97
C MET A 285 -12.07 -1.14 -8.59
N ILE A 286 -11.50 0.00 -8.19
CA ILE A 286 -11.86 0.73 -6.97
C ILE A 286 -13.33 1.20 -7.06
N GLU A 287 -13.74 1.81 -8.17
CA GLU A 287 -15.13 2.20 -8.41
C GLU A 287 -16.08 1.00 -8.28
N SER A 288 -15.72 -0.14 -8.89
CA SER A 288 -16.48 -1.38 -8.82
C SER A 288 -16.57 -1.95 -7.38
N CYS A 289 -15.52 -1.79 -6.59
CA CYS A 289 -15.49 -2.18 -5.17
C CYS A 289 -16.42 -1.29 -4.34
N ILE A 290 -16.35 0.03 -4.52
CA ILE A 290 -17.20 1.01 -3.83
C ILE A 290 -18.67 0.77 -4.13
N GLN A 291 -19.02 0.61 -5.41
CA GLN A 291 -20.42 0.40 -5.83
C GLN A 291 -21.01 -0.89 -5.26
N ARG A 292 -20.25 -2.00 -5.25
CA ARG A 292 -20.73 -3.26 -4.65
C ARG A 292 -20.88 -3.17 -3.14
N THR A 293 -19.94 -2.48 -2.48
CA THR A 293 -20.00 -2.24 -1.04
C THR A 293 -21.20 -1.39 -0.65
N ASP A 294 -21.45 -0.29 -1.36
CA ASP A 294 -22.64 0.53 -1.14
C ASP A 294 -23.92 -0.26 -1.37
N ASN A 295 -24.03 -1.01 -2.47
CA ASN A 295 -25.20 -1.84 -2.72
C ASN A 295 -25.48 -2.85 -1.59
N ALA A 296 -24.43 -3.51 -1.07
CA ALA A 296 -24.56 -4.43 0.06
C ALA A 296 -24.99 -3.69 1.34
N PHE A 297 -24.39 -2.51 1.60
CA PHE A 297 -24.73 -1.68 2.74
C PHE A 297 -26.18 -1.20 2.71
N GLN A 298 -26.66 -0.71 1.56
CA GLN A 298 -28.06 -0.29 1.39
C GLN A 298 -29.04 -1.45 1.61
N GLN A 299 -28.67 -2.68 1.24
CA GLN A 299 -29.47 -3.87 1.54
C GLN A 299 -29.53 -4.16 3.04
N TRP A 300 -28.42 -4.03 3.75
CA TRP A 300 -28.36 -4.14 5.21
C TRP A 300 -29.13 -3.02 5.91
N LEU A 301 -29.12 -1.82 5.36
CA LEU A 301 -29.96 -0.73 5.86
C LEU A 301 -31.45 -1.10 5.75
N LYS A 302 -31.89 -1.71 4.65
CA LYS A 302 -33.28 -2.11 4.47
C LYS A 302 -33.68 -3.35 5.30
N LYS A 303 -32.74 -4.26 5.57
CA LYS A 303 -32.95 -5.41 6.48
C LYS A 303 -33.05 -4.89 7.92
N GLY A 304 -34.25 -4.88 8.50
CA GLY A 304 -34.48 -4.55 9.92
C GLY A 304 -35.36 -3.34 10.23
N VAL A 305 -36.03 -2.75 9.24
CA VAL A 305 -36.91 -1.57 9.44
C VAL A 305 -38.20 -1.89 10.23
N THR A 306 -38.54 -3.17 10.43
CA THR A 306 -39.84 -3.55 10.98
C THR A 306 -40.00 -3.33 12.49
N PHE A 307 -38.93 -3.42 13.30
CA PHE A 307 -38.99 -3.15 14.75
C PHE A 307 -37.59 -2.81 15.30
N ILE A 308 -37.25 -1.52 15.37
CA ILE A 308 -35.98 -1.08 15.96
C ILE A 308 -36.24 -0.69 17.43
N SER A 309 -35.75 -1.50 18.37
CA SER A 309 -35.85 -1.27 19.82
C SER A 309 -34.53 -0.77 20.40
N THR A 310 -34.49 -0.52 21.72
CA THR A 310 -33.26 -0.26 22.47
C THR A 310 -32.33 -1.47 22.55
N ASP A 311 -32.71 -2.62 22.01
CA ASP A 311 -31.85 -3.82 21.91
C ASP A 311 -31.06 -3.84 20.59
N TYR A 312 -31.32 -2.89 19.68
CA TYR A 312 -30.59 -2.77 18.43
C TYR A 312 -29.11 -2.46 18.69
N ILE A 313 -28.21 -3.11 17.96
CA ILE A 313 -26.79 -2.79 17.92
C ILE A 313 -26.39 -2.76 16.46
N ILE A 314 -25.51 -1.83 16.09
CA ILE A 314 -24.97 -1.76 14.73
C ILE A 314 -24.29 -3.10 14.39
N PRO A 315 -24.68 -3.77 13.29
CA PRO A 315 -24.01 -4.98 12.84
C PRO A 315 -22.53 -4.71 12.51
N SER A 316 -21.64 -5.60 12.91
CA SER A 316 -20.20 -5.53 12.59
C SER A 316 -19.92 -5.46 11.09
N GLU A 317 -20.78 -6.08 10.29
CA GLU A 317 -20.74 -6.15 8.84
C GLU A 317 -20.91 -4.76 8.22
N MET A 318 -21.75 -3.91 8.83
CA MET A 318 -21.89 -2.51 8.39
C MET A 318 -20.61 -1.72 8.68
N CYS A 319 -19.97 -1.96 9.83
CA CYS A 319 -18.66 -1.35 10.14
C CYS A 319 -17.58 -1.81 9.15
N ALA A 320 -17.58 -3.09 8.77
CA ALA A 320 -16.66 -3.61 7.74
C ALA A 320 -16.85 -2.91 6.40
N MET A 321 -18.09 -2.71 5.96
CA MET A 321 -18.41 -1.96 4.72
C MET A 321 -17.93 -0.51 4.78
N VAL A 322 -18.13 0.17 5.92
CA VAL A 322 -17.59 1.54 6.12
C VAL A 322 -16.08 1.54 6.01
N ASN A 323 -15.41 0.60 6.66
CA ASN A 323 -13.96 0.42 6.57
C ASN A 323 -13.47 0.22 5.13
N VAL A 324 -14.18 -0.57 4.31
CA VAL A 324 -13.85 -0.72 2.88
C VAL A 324 -13.87 0.63 2.14
N ILE A 325 -14.85 1.49 2.40
CA ILE A 325 -14.91 2.82 1.75
C ILE A 325 -13.80 3.75 2.25
N LEU A 326 -13.47 3.68 3.54
CA LEU A 326 -12.38 4.47 4.12
C LEU A 326 -11.02 4.02 3.60
N ASP A 327 -10.79 2.70 3.49
CA ASP A 327 -9.56 2.17 2.91
C ASP A 327 -9.48 2.48 1.41
N ALA A 328 -10.59 2.39 0.66
CA ALA A 328 -10.63 2.81 -0.73
C ALA A 328 -10.13 4.27 -0.93
N LYS A 329 -10.42 5.16 0.04
CA LYS A 329 -9.88 6.54 0.05
C LYS A 329 -8.37 6.56 0.20
N ASN A 330 -7.83 5.77 1.12
CA ASN A 330 -6.38 5.70 1.33
C ASN A 330 -5.66 5.08 0.13
N GLN A 331 -6.25 4.04 -0.45
CA GLN A 331 -5.69 3.34 -1.61
C GLN A 331 -5.81 4.15 -2.90
N SER A 332 -6.86 4.96 -3.09
CA SER A 332 -7.00 5.82 -4.29
C SER A 332 -5.86 6.83 -4.39
N PHE A 333 -5.42 7.42 -3.27
CA PHE A 333 -4.25 8.29 -3.26
C PHE A 333 -2.97 7.57 -3.65
N LYS A 334 -2.78 6.31 -3.24
CA LYS A 334 -1.55 5.55 -3.51
C LYS A 334 -1.52 5.01 -4.95
N LEU A 335 -2.59 4.33 -5.36
CA LEU A 335 -2.64 3.55 -6.59
C LEU A 335 -2.95 4.39 -7.82
N CYS A 336 -3.59 5.55 -7.64
CA CYS A 336 -3.98 6.38 -8.76
C CYS A 336 -3.05 7.59 -8.97
N ALA A 337 -2.26 8.02 -7.96
CA ALA A 337 -1.49 9.27 -8.00
C ALA A 337 -0.63 9.45 -9.26
N VAL A 338 -0.64 10.68 -9.80
CA VAL A 338 0.02 11.03 -11.08
C VAL A 338 0.96 12.22 -10.89
N ASP A 339 2.22 12.04 -11.29
CA ASP A 339 3.10 13.14 -11.65
C ASP A 339 2.86 13.51 -13.12
N GLY A 340 2.40 14.74 -13.39
CA GLY A 340 2.36 15.31 -14.74
C GLY A 340 1.06 15.07 -15.55
N VAL A 341 0.10 15.99 -15.36
CA VAL A 341 -0.98 16.46 -16.28
C VAL A 341 -2.05 15.47 -16.81
N ASP A 342 -3.31 15.92 -16.66
CA ASP A 342 -4.61 15.45 -17.23
C ASP A 342 -5.27 14.15 -16.72
N VAL A 343 -4.95 13.72 -15.50
CA VAL A 343 -5.70 12.66 -14.78
C VAL A 343 -6.38 13.18 -13.49
N HIS A 344 -6.29 14.49 -13.22
CA HIS A 344 -7.03 15.12 -12.10
C HIS A 344 -8.54 14.80 -12.17
N GLN A 345 -9.14 14.72 -13.36
CA GLN A 345 -10.57 14.43 -13.50
C GLN A 345 -10.98 13.05 -12.96
N TYR A 346 -10.14 12.02 -13.11
CA TYR A 346 -10.48 10.66 -12.64
C TYR A 346 -10.27 10.52 -11.14
N HIS A 347 -9.21 11.11 -10.61
CA HIS A 347 -9.05 11.24 -9.16
C HIS A 347 -10.22 11.97 -8.53
N THR A 348 -10.60 13.13 -9.07
CA THR A 348 -11.78 13.87 -8.62
C THR A 348 -13.04 13.02 -8.71
N LYS A 349 -13.23 12.21 -9.76
CA LYS A 349 -14.40 11.33 -9.89
C LYS A 349 -14.44 10.24 -8.80
N ILE A 350 -13.32 9.58 -8.53
CA ILE A 350 -13.24 8.54 -7.48
C ILE A 350 -13.40 9.16 -6.11
N ASP A 351 -12.73 10.30 -5.85
CA ASP A 351 -12.82 11.01 -4.58
C ASP A 351 -14.26 11.49 -4.33
N ASP A 352 -14.92 12.08 -5.33
CA ASP A 352 -16.34 12.48 -5.26
C ASP A 352 -17.26 11.28 -4.99
N LEU A 353 -16.99 10.14 -5.64
CA LEU A 353 -17.75 8.90 -5.41
C LEU A 353 -17.57 8.40 -3.97
N ILE A 354 -16.33 8.36 -3.47
CA ILE A 354 -15.99 7.93 -2.11
C ILE A 354 -16.66 8.86 -1.09
N GLU A 355 -16.55 10.17 -1.26
CA GLU A 355 -17.15 11.15 -0.34
C GLU A 355 -18.67 11.04 -0.31
N LYS A 356 -19.30 10.93 -1.50
CA LYS A 356 -20.75 10.76 -1.61
C LYS A 356 -21.22 9.45 -0.97
N THR A 357 -20.53 8.34 -1.24
CA THR A 357 -20.87 7.04 -0.66
C THR A 357 -20.66 7.03 0.85
N SER A 358 -19.54 7.54 1.35
CA SER A 358 -19.25 7.65 2.78
C SER A 358 -20.29 8.51 3.51
N ALA A 359 -20.66 9.65 2.93
CA ALA A 359 -21.71 10.51 3.48
C ALA A 359 -23.08 9.81 3.48
N SER A 360 -23.44 9.09 2.40
CA SER A 360 -24.68 8.32 2.34
C SER A 360 -24.72 7.21 3.38
N MET A 361 -23.61 6.48 3.57
CA MET A 361 -23.50 5.43 4.58
C MET A 361 -23.66 5.99 6.00
N THR A 362 -22.96 7.09 6.28
CA THR A 362 -23.03 7.83 7.55
C THR A 362 -24.46 8.23 7.87
N GLN A 363 -25.15 8.88 6.92
CA GLN A 363 -26.53 9.32 7.11
C GLN A 363 -27.51 8.15 7.30
N GLY A 364 -27.33 7.06 6.55
CA GLY A 364 -28.16 5.87 6.70
C GLY A 364 -28.03 5.20 8.07
N MET A 365 -26.80 5.13 8.61
CA MET A 365 -26.56 4.64 9.97
C MET A 365 -27.15 5.57 11.03
N ILE A 366 -26.91 6.89 10.93
CA ILE A 366 -27.46 7.88 11.87
C ILE A 366 -28.99 7.82 11.87
N SER A 367 -29.62 7.75 10.69
CA SER A 367 -31.09 7.65 10.57
C SER A 367 -31.64 6.42 11.32
N LYS A 368 -30.99 5.25 11.19
CA LYS A 368 -31.36 4.06 11.97
C LYS A 368 -31.22 4.29 13.47
N LEU A 369 -30.11 4.86 13.93
CA LEU A 369 -29.88 5.09 15.35
C LEU A 369 -30.89 6.11 15.94
N VAL A 370 -31.20 7.16 15.19
CA VAL A 370 -32.18 8.19 15.58
C VAL A 370 -33.59 7.61 15.63
N SER A 371 -33.95 6.66 14.77
CA SER A 371 -35.26 6.00 14.81
C SER A 371 -35.55 5.24 16.13
N VAL A 372 -34.50 4.81 16.85
CA VAL A 372 -34.63 4.24 18.21
C VAL A 372 -35.07 5.30 19.21
N LEU A 373 -34.54 6.51 19.08
CA LEU A 373 -34.95 7.65 19.89
C LEU A 373 -36.39 8.05 19.55
N GLU A 374 -36.75 8.13 18.27
CA GLU A 374 -38.13 8.39 17.84
C GLU A 374 -39.11 7.36 18.44
N THR A 375 -38.74 6.09 18.42
CA THR A 375 -39.55 5.01 19.02
C THR A 375 -39.67 5.16 20.53
N THR A 376 -38.60 5.61 21.20
CA THR A 376 -38.59 5.88 22.65
C THR A 376 -39.48 7.07 22.99
N LEU A 377 -39.40 8.15 22.21
CA LEU A 377 -40.22 9.35 22.34
C LEU A 377 -41.70 9.07 22.04
N SER A 378 -42.00 8.24 21.03
CA SER A 378 -43.37 7.81 20.72
C SER A 378 -44.00 7.03 21.89
N LYS A 379 -43.22 6.19 22.59
CA LYS A 379 -43.68 5.52 23.83
C LYS A 379 -43.95 6.54 24.94
N LEU A 380 -43.15 7.60 25.04
CA LEU A 380 -43.36 8.69 26.01
C LEU A 380 -44.62 9.50 25.72
N SER A 381 -44.96 9.74 24.46
CA SER A 381 -46.17 10.48 24.09
C SER A 381 -47.48 9.82 24.57
N ARG A 382 -47.46 8.55 24.98
CA ARG A 382 -48.63 7.88 25.60
C ARG A 382 -49.05 8.51 26.93
N TYR A 383 -48.12 9.22 27.59
CA TYR A 383 -48.33 9.91 28.85
C TYR A 383 -48.69 11.40 28.68
N ASP A 384 -48.90 11.87 27.45
CA ASP A 384 -49.33 13.25 27.19
C ASP A 384 -50.73 13.52 27.79
N GLU A 385 -50.94 14.75 28.25
CA GLU A 385 -52.23 15.21 28.79
C GLU A 385 -53.36 15.01 27.76
N GLY A 386 -54.46 14.35 28.15
CA GLY A 386 -55.58 14.02 27.25
C GLY A 386 -55.51 12.66 26.55
N SER A 387 -54.44 11.89 26.74
CA SER A 387 -54.34 10.49 26.27
C SER A 387 -55.30 9.55 27.03
N LEU A 388 -56.11 8.77 26.30
CA LEU A 388 -57.02 7.74 26.86
C LEU A 388 -56.27 6.67 27.68
N ILE A 389 -54.97 6.49 27.42
CA ILE A 389 -54.13 5.52 28.12
C ILE A 389 -53.47 6.16 29.34
N GLY A 390 -53.11 7.45 29.28
CA GLY A 390 -52.56 8.19 30.42
C GLY A 390 -53.54 8.25 31.60
N SER A 391 -54.84 8.36 31.31
CA SER A 391 -55.92 8.33 32.30
C SER A 391 -56.15 6.95 32.92
N ILE A 392 -55.85 5.84 32.23
CA ILE A 392 -55.98 4.47 32.78
C ILE A 392 -54.71 4.06 33.55
N LEU A 393 -53.52 4.43 33.06
CA LEU A 393 -52.24 4.12 33.68
C LEU A 393 -51.92 4.98 34.91
N SER A 394 -52.54 6.16 35.06
CA SER A 394 -52.46 6.97 36.28
C SER A 394 -53.20 6.32 37.47
N PHE A 395 -54.23 5.49 37.20
CA PHE A 395 -55.03 4.81 38.23
C PHE A 395 -54.44 3.47 38.69
N THR A 396 -53.60 2.83 37.88
CA THR A 396 -52.83 1.65 38.29
C THR A 396 -51.42 2.12 38.63
N ASN A 397 -50.91 1.88 39.83
CA ASN A 397 -49.49 2.08 40.19
C ASN A 397 -48.57 1.25 39.27
N VAL A 398 -48.38 1.68 38.02
CA VAL A 398 -47.44 1.08 37.07
C VAL A 398 -46.06 1.57 37.46
N SER A 399 -45.45 0.74 38.29
CA SER A 399 -44.14 0.71 38.93
C SER A 399 -42.89 0.97 38.06
N GLY A 400 -42.94 1.92 37.11
CA GLY A 400 -41.76 2.37 36.37
C GLY A 400 -41.44 3.84 36.68
N SER A 401 -40.21 4.15 37.08
CA SER A 401 -39.80 5.53 37.43
C SER A 401 -39.53 6.43 36.21
N GLY A 402 -39.83 5.99 34.97
CA GLY A 402 -39.39 6.62 33.72
C GLY A 402 -37.89 6.45 33.44
N LYS A 403 -37.08 6.43 34.49
CA LYS A 403 -35.63 6.27 34.46
C LYS A 403 -35.17 4.97 33.80
N ASP A 404 -35.89 3.86 33.97
CA ASP A 404 -35.51 2.57 33.38
C ASP A 404 -35.55 2.60 31.85
N MET A 405 -36.54 3.29 31.27
CA MET A 405 -36.64 3.47 29.83
C MET A 405 -35.54 4.40 29.31
N GLY A 406 -35.24 5.47 30.04
CA GLY A 406 -34.11 6.34 29.72
C GLY A 406 -32.78 5.59 29.81
N GLN A 407 -32.61 4.73 30.80
CA GLN A 407 -31.42 3.89 30.96
C GLN A 407 -31.27 2.88 29.82
N ALA A 408 -32.37 2.26 29.37
CA ALA A 408 -32.35 1.37 28.22
C ALA A 408 -31.87 2.09 26.95
N TYR A 409 -32.34 3.31 26.70
CA TYR A 409 -31.88 4.12 25.57
C TYR A 409 -30.41 4.54 25.70
N VAL A 410 -29.95 4.92 26.90
CA VAL A 410 -28.55 5.27 27.13
C VAL A 410 -27.64 4.06 26.93
N ASN A 411 -28.03 2.88 27.42
CA ASN A 411 -27.28 1.64 27.20
C ASN A 411 -27.21 1.28 25.71
N PHE A 412 -28.32 1.42 24.99
CA PHE A 412 -28.38 1.29 23.54
C PHE A 412 -27.32 2.18 22.86
N ALA A 413 -27.32 3.48 23.19
CA ALA A 413 -26.42 4.44 22.58
C ALA A 413 -24.95 4.08 22.87
N ARG A 414 -24.62 3.72 24.11
CA ARG A 414 -23.28 3.27 24.53
C ARG A 414 -22.82 2.03 23.78
N ASN A 415 -23.66 1.01 23.70
CA ASN A 415 -23.33 -0.23 22.98
C ASN A 415 -23.03 0.06 21.50
N CYS A 416 -23.76 0.97 20.86
CA CYS A 416 -23.48 1.37 19.48
C CYS A 416 -22.20 2.21 19.36
N MET A 417 -21.92 3.11 20.30
CA MET A 417 -20.66 3.87 20.35
C MET A 417 -19.46 2.92 20.47
N ASP A 418 -19.51 1.98 21.40
CA ASP A 418 -18.45 0.99 21.62
C ASP A 418 -18.26 0.08 20.41
N GLN A 419 -19.36 -0.32 19.76
CA GLN A 419 -19.31 -1.11 18.54
C GLN A 419 -18.62 -0.36 17.39
N ILE A 420 -18.97 0.91 17.17
CA ILE A 420 -18.32 1.73 16.13
C ILE A 420 -16.83 1.90 16.44
N ARG A 421 -16.49 2.32 17.66
CA ARG A 421 -15.11 2.60 18.05
C ARG A 421 -14.22 1.35 18.05
N SER A 422 -14.77 0.18 18.33
CA SER A 422 -14.02 -1.08 18.32
C SER A 422 -13.84 -1.69 16.93
N LYS A 423 -14.62 -1.25 15.93
CA LYS A 423 -14.69 -1.91 14.61
C LYS A 423 -14.32 -1.00 13.44
N VAL A 424 -14.49 0.31 13.55
CA VAL A 424 -14.12 1.27 12.50
C VAL A 424 -12.69 1.76 12.73
N ASN A 425 -11.91 1.85 11.66
CA ASN A 425 -10.47 2.11 11.75
C ASN A 425 -10.11 3.61 11.73
N ASP A 426 -10.93 4.45 11.10
CA ASP A 426 -10.63 5.88 10.91
C ASP A 426 -11.21 6.73 12.06
N GLU A 427 -10.32 7.28 12.89
CA GLU A 427 -10.71 8.12 14.05
C GLU A 427 -11.39 9.43 13.63
N LEU A 428 -11.00 10.05 12.51
CA LEU A 428 -11.62 11.29 12.05
C LEU A 428 -13.07 11.02 11.59
N TRP A 429 -13.29 9.91 10.91
CA TRP A 429 -14.63 9.48 10.54
C TRP A 429 -15.49 9.20 11.79
N ILE A 430 -14.94 8.50 12.80
CA ILE A 430 -15.64 8.21 14.06
C ILE A 430 -16.08 9.50 14.77
N LEU A 431 -15.17 10.48 14.90
CA LEU A 431 -15.46 11.75 15.55
C LEU A 431 -16.58 12.52 14.81
N ASN A 432 -16.47 12.61 13.48
CA ASN A 432 -17.48 13.26 12.65
C ASN A 432 -18.84 12.53 12.70
N PHE A 433 -18.83 11.19 12.72
CA PHE A 433 -20.03 10.38 12.88
C PHE A 433 -20.74 10.68 14.20
N PHE A 434 -20.00 10.70 15.31
CA PHE A 434 -20.53 10.97 16.64
C PHE A 434 -21.05 12.40 16.79
N GLU A 435 -20.36 13.40 16.23
CA GLU A 435 -20.84 14.78 16.19
C GLU A 435 -22.21 14.89 15.49
N GLN A 436 -22.33 14.31 14.29
CA GLN A 436 -23.57 14.34 13.52
C GLN A 436 -24.69 13.56 14.20
N TRP A 437 -24.38 12.41 14.80
CA TRP A 437 -25.36 11.61 15.52
C TRP A 437 -25.91 12.32 16.76
N TYR A 438 -25.03 12.89 17.60
CA TYR A 438 -25.43 13.69 18.75
C TYR A 438 -26.31 14.87 18.34
N THR A 439 -25.87 15.61 17.32
CA THR A 439 -26.60 16.77 16.78
C THR A 439 -28.03 16.37 16.37
N ALA A 440 -28.18 15.26 15.63
CA ALA A 440 -29.49 14.76 15.23
C ALA A 440 -30.38 14.35 16.42
N GLN A 441 -29.80 13.71 17.44
CA GLN A 441 -30.53 13.33 18.65
C GLN A 441 -31.04 14.56 19.42
N ILE A 442 -30.19 15.58 19.62
CA ILE A 442 -30.55 16.80 20.35
C ILE A 442 -31.61 17.60 19.58
N HIS A 443 -31.51 17.68 18.26
CA HIS A 443 -32.56 18.30 17.44
C HIS A 443 -33.91 17.59 17.59
N LEU A 444 -33.92 16.25 17.56
CA LEU A 444 -35.15 15.50 17.74
C LEU A 444 -35.78 15.73 19.12
N LEU A 445 -34.97 15.74 20.18
CA LEU A 445 -35.42 16.06 21.54
C LEU A 445 -35.99 17.49 21.62
N CYS A 446 -35.32 18.46 21.01
CA CYS A 446 -35.77 19.84 20.97
C CYS A 446 -37.13 19.97 20.28
N ASN A 447 -37.30 19.31 19.13
CA ASN A 447 -38.56 19.33 18.39
C ASN A 447 -39.69 18.70 19.22
N TRP A 448 -39.45 17.53 19.82
CA TRP A 448 -40.44 16.81 20.62
C TRP A 448 -40.88 17.62 21.86
N LEU A 449 -39.94 18.30 22.53
CA LEU A 449 -40.25 19.22 23.63
C LEU A 449 -40.98 20.48 23.17
N SER A 450 -40.65 20.99 21.98
CA SER A 450 -41.26 22.20 21.42
C SER A 450 -42.74 22.00 21.07
N GLU A 451 -43.12 20.79 20.64
CA GLU A 451 -44.53 20.42 20.44
C GLU A 451 -45.36 20.44 21.74
N ARG A 452 -44.70 20.48 22.90
CA ARG A 452 -45.30 20.44 24.24
C ARG A 452 -44.99 21.70 25.04
N LEU A 453 -44.77 22.84 24.38
CA LEU A 453 -44.35 24.07 25.05
C LEU A 453 -45.32 24.51 26.15
N ASP A 454 -46.62 24.41 25.89
CA ASP A 454 -47.69 24.89 26.78
C ASP A 454 -48.18 23.86 27.82
N HIS A 455 -47.64 22.64 27.80
CA HIS A 455 -48.06 21.54 28.69
C HIS A 455 -46.91 21.13 29.61
N SER A 456 -47.25 20.77 30.86
CA SER A 456 -46.26 20.20 31.79
C SER A 456 -45.94 18.76 31.42
N LEU A 457 -44.69 18.33 31.55
CA LEU A 457 -44.34 16.93 31.28
C LEU A 457 -44.84 16.04 32.42
N HIS A 458 -45.38 14.88 32.07
CA HIS A 458 -45.68 13.86 33.06
C HIS A 458 -44.38 13.41 33.76
N LEU A 459 -44.45 13.09 35.06
CA LEU A 459 -43.28 12.70 35.86
C LEU A 459 -42.45 11.58 35.19
N TYR A 460 -43.11 10.58 34.62
CA TYR A 460 -42.45 9.49 33.87
C TYR A 460 -41.66 10.01 32.65
N GLN A 461 -42.20 11.00 31.93
CA GLN A 461 -41.54 11.63 30.78
C GLN A 461 -40.34 12.46 31.23
N CYS A 462 -40.53 13.29 32.26
CA CYS A 462 -39.48 14.14 32.82
C CYS A 462 -38.28 13.30 33.28
N MET A 463 -38.51 12.26 34.08
CA MET A 463 -37.45 11.39 34.61
C MET A 463 -36.70 10.63 33.49
N CYS A 464 -37.40 10.17 32.46
CA CYS A 464 -36.78 9.51 31.31
C CYS A 464 -35.88 10.50 30.53
N LEU A 465 -36.43 11.64 30.12
CA LEU A 465 -35.74 12.62 29.27
C LEU A 465 -34.58 13.30 30.01
N ALA A 466 -34.74 13.62 31.30
CA ALA A 466 -33.66 14.20 32.09
C ALA A 466 -32.45 13.27 32.18
N HIS A 467 -32.70 11.97 32.35
CA HIS A 467 -31.65 10.96 32.36
C HIS A 467 -30.96 10.82 30.99
N VAL A 468 -31.73 10.77 29.91
CA VAL A 468 -31.21 10.70 28.53
C VAL A 468 -30.35 11.94 28.23
N VAL A 469 -30.89 13.15 28.38
CA VAL A 469 -30.18 14.41 28.05
C VAL A 469 -28.86 14.54 28.81
N LYS A 470 -28.86 14.28 30.12
CA LYS A 470 -27.65 14.38 30.96
C LYS A 470 -26.60 13.34 30.56
N LYS A 471 -27.01 12.10 30.29
CA LYS A 471 -26.07 11.02 29.96
C LYS A 471 -25.53 11.10 28.54
N LEU A 472 -26.34 11.47 27.56
CA LEU A 472 -25.86 11.67 26.19
C LEU A 472 -24.77 12.74 26.15
N TYR A 473 -24.95 13.89 26.81
CA TYR A 473 -23.92 14.93 26.85
C TYR A 473 -22.57 14.37 27.33
N SER A 474 -22.56 13.75 28.52
CA SER A 474 -21.33 13.20 29.10
C SER A 474 -20.74 12.06 28.28
N ASP A 475 -21.58 11.22 27.68
CA ASP A 475 -21.10 10.06 26.92
C ASP A 475 -20.47 10.52 25.59
N PHE A 476 -21.07 11.46 24.87
CA PHE A 476 -20.49 12.01 23.64
C PHE A 476 -19.26 12.90 23.89
N GLU A 477 -19.20 13.60 25.04
CA GLU A 477 -17.99 14.27 25.52
C GLU A 477 -16.82 13.28 25.69
N LEU A 478 -17.08 12.15 26.34
CA LEU A 478 -16.08 11.08 26.50
C LEU A 478 -15.65 10.45 25.17
N GLN A 479 -16.52 10.46 24.17
CA GLN A 479 -16.20 10.00 22.82
C GLN A 479 -15.43 11.04 21.98
N GLY A 480 -15.16 12.23 22.51
CA GLY A 480 -14.33 13.25 21.87
C GLY A 480 -15.10 14.26 21.02
N VAL A 481 -16.43 14.34 21.13
CA VAL A 481 -17.20 15.42 20.48
C VAL A 481 -16.83 16.75 21.15
N MET A 482 -16.56 17.77 20.33
CA MET A 482 -16.09 19.06 20.84
C MET A 482 -17.18 19.82 21.59
N GLU A 483 -16.77 20.59 22.61
CA GLU A 483 -17.67 21.35 23.49
C GLU A 483 -18.56 22.35 22.74
N ASP A 484 -18.08 22.96 21.66
CA ASP A 484 -18.88 23.89 20.84
C ASP A 484 -20.05 23.19 20.12
N LYS A 485 -19.91 21.90 19.86
CA LYS A 485 -20.95 21.04 19.27
C LYS A 485 -21.86 20.46 20.35
N LEU A 486 -21.29 20.02 21.47
CA LEU A 486 -22.03 19.49 22.61
C LEU A 486 -22.97 20.53 23.21
N ASN A 487 -22.44 21.72 23.50
CA ASN A 487 -23.15 22.84 24.10
C ASN A 487 -23.77 23.77 23.04
N SER A 488 -24.39 23.17 22.02
CA SER A 488 -25.09 23.90 20.97
C SER A 488 -26.26 24.71 21.54
N LYS A 489 -26.71 25.74 20.82
CA LYS A 489 -27.91 26.51 21.19
C LYS A 489 -29.13 25.61 21.38
N THR A 490 -29.28 24.60 20.51
CA THR A 490 -30.35 23.60 20.60
C THR A 490 -30.26 22.79 21.89
N TYR A 491 -29.06 22.34 22.27
CA TYR A 491 -28.85 21.68 23.55
C TYR A 491 -29.20 22.58 24.73
N GLN A 492 -28.77 23.85 24.72
CA GLN A 492 -29.09 24.80 25.79
C GLN A 492 -30.61 24.98 25.96
N THR A 493 -31.36 25.08 24.86
CA THR A 493 -32.83 25.13 24.89
C THR A 493 -33.42 23.87 25.52
N VAL A 494 -32.97 22.68 25.10
CA VAL A 494 -33.41 21.40 25.68
C VAL A 494 -33.08 21.32 27.18
N SER A 495 -31.84 21.64 27.56
CA SER A 495 -31.37 21.59 28.94
C SER A 495 -32.14 22.55 29.85
N GLN A 496 -32.37 23.79 29.41
CA GLN A 496 -33.15 24.76 30.18
C GLN A 496 -34.60 24.32 30.37
N ARG A 497 -35.23 23.78 29.31
CA ARG A 497 -36.58 23.22 29.42
C ARG A 497 -36.62 22.06 30.41
N MET A 498 -35.68 21.13 30.32
CA MET A 498 -35.63 19.98 31.22
C MET A 498 -35.38 20.38 32.68
N GLN A 499 -34.51 21.37 32.96
CA GLN A 499 -34.30 21.87 34.32
C GLN A 499 -35.58 22.45 34.93
N THR A 500 -36.38 23.16 34.13
CA THR A 500 -37.67 23.73 34.57
C THR A 500 -38.69 22.63 34.89
N GLU A 501 -38.76 21.60 34.04
CA GLU A 501 -39.63 20.44 34.25
C GLU A 501 -39.22 19.61 35.46
N GLU A 502 -37.91 19.40 35.68
CA GLU A 502 -37.39 18.68 36.85
C GLU A 502 -37.73 19.42 38.15
N ALA A 503 -37.59 20.75 38.17
CA ALA A 503 -37.99 21.57 39.31
C ALA A 503 -39.50 21.48 39.58
N THR A 504 -40.32 21.50 38.52
CA THR A 504 -41.78 21.39 38.60
C THR A 504 -42.22 20.02 39.15
N CYS A 505 -41.61 18.93 38.66
CA CYS A 505 -41.83 17.57 39.13
C CYS A 505 -41.40 17.36 40.59
N ALA A 506 -40.28 17.97 41.00
CA ALA A 506 -39.79 17.91 42.38
C ALA A 506 -40.80 18.55 43.36
N LEU A 507 -41.41 19.68 42.98
CA LEU A 507 -42.43 20.37 43.77
C LEU A 507 -43.73 19.56 43.89
N THR A 508 -44.13 18.85 42.83
CA THR A 508 -45.32 17.97 42.85
C THR A 508 -45.10 16.70 43.69
N MET A 509 -43.87 16.18 43.73
CA MET A 509 -43.48 15.06 44.60
C MET A 509 -43.48 15.46 46.08
N SER A 510 -43.00 16.67 46.43
CA SER A 510 -43.04 17.17 47.81
C SER A 510 -44.46 17.40 48.30
N THR A 511 -45.35 17.98 47.47
CA THR A 511 -46.77 18.17 47.86
C THR A 511 -47.53 16.86 48.03
N ARG A 512 -47.14 15.79 47.31
CA ARG A 512 -47.74 14.46 47.48
C ARG A 512 -47.34 13.80 48.81
N ARG A 513 -46.11 14.04 49.28
CA ARG A 513 -45.65 13.59 50.61
C ARG A 513 -46.30 14.40 51.74
N ASP A 514 -46.41 15.71 51.58
CA ASP A 514 -47.04 16.58 52.59
C ASP A 514 -48.54 16.28 52.76
N ASN A 515 -49.23 15.76 51.74
CA ASN A 515 -50.63 15.35 51.82
C ASN A 515 -50.83 13.95 52.44
N GLU A 516 -49.84 13.05 52.38
CA GLU A 516 -49.92 11.73 53.04
C GLU A 516 -49.67 11.82 54.56
N ASP A 517 -48.96 12.85 55.04
CA ASP A 517 -48.71 13.08 56.47
C ASP A 517 -49.84 13.85 57.19
N SER A 518 -50.91 14.26 56.50
CA SER A 518 -52.00 15.08 57.07
C SER A 518 -53.33 14.35 57.32
N GLU A 519 -53.47 13.06 57.01
CA GLU A 519 -54.69 12.30 57.33
C GLU A 519 -54.40 11.08 58.22
N GLY A 520 -54.56 11.26 59.54
CA GLY A 520 -54.60 10.11 60.47
C GLY A 520 -54.44 10.43 61.95
N TYR A 521 -55.47 10.98 62.60
CA TYR A 521 -55.69 10.75 64.04
C TYR A 521 -57.19 10.59 64.33
N PRO A 522 -57.57 9.55 65.06
CA PRO A 522 -58.48 9.73 66.17
C PRO A 522 -57.85 9.32 67.52
N GLU A 523 -58.30 10.07 68.52
CA GLU A 523 -58.14 9.92 69.96
C GLU A 523 -58.31 8.48 70.47
N THR A 524 -57.39 8.03 71.34
CA THR A 524 -57.69 7.45 72.68
C THR A 524 -56.38 7.10 73.38
N GLY A 525 -56.25 7.55 74.63
CA GLY A 525 -55.04 7.39 75.44
C GLY A 525 -54.91 6.03 76.13
N ILE A 526 -53.70 5.76 76.61
CA ILE A 526 -53.36 5.24 77.95
C ILE A 526 -51.84 5.44 78.13
N GLU A 527 -51.48 5.87 79.33
CA GLU A 527 -50.15 6.13 79.87
C GLU A 527 -49.28 4.86 79.90
N ASP A 528 -47.97 4.96 79.61
CA ASP A 528 -46.89 4.52 80.52
C ASP A 528 -45.49 4.95 80.03
N ASP A 529 -44.55 4.95 80.96
CA ASP A 529 -43.30 5.67 81.13
C ASP A 529 -42.16 5.57 80.09
N GLY A 530 -41.40 6.68 80.03
CA GLY A 530 -39.94 6.77 80.04
C GLY A 530 -39.08 5.95 79.05
N ASP A 531 -38.46 6.61 78.07
CA ASP A 531 -37.03 6.99 78.13
C ASP A 531 -36.59 7.76 76.87
N ARG A 532 -35.74 8.76 77.08
CA ARG A 532 -35.19 9.68 76.09
C ARG A 532 -33.87 9.10 75.56
N SER A 533 -33.73 8.88 74.26
CA SER A 533 -32.39 8.90 73.64
C SER A 533 -32.38 9.43 72.21
N LYS A 534 -31.65 10.53 72.03
CA LYS A 534 -31.34 11.21 70.76
C LYS A 534 -30.39 10.37 69.88
N PRO A 535 -30.38 10.57 68.55
CA PRO A 535 -29.42 9.93 67.65
C PRO A 535 -28.02 10.54 67.79
N LYS A 536 -26.99 9.69 67.81
CA LYS A 536 -25.58 10.09 67.69
C LYS A 536 -25.24 10.38 66.23
N VAL A 537 -25.00 11.64 65.93
CA VAL A 537 -24.20 12.09 64.78
C VAL A 537 -22.73 11.74 65.06
N THR A 538 -22.03 11.15 64.09
CA THR A 538 -20.57 11.17 64.05
C THR A 538 -20.14 11.73 62.69
N ILE A 539 -19.75 13.00 62.70
CA ILE A 539 -18.95 13.63 61.65
C ILE A 539 -17.51 13.17 61.85
N ARG A 540 -16.86 12.71 60.79
CA ARG A 540 -15.39 12.77 60.67
C ARG A 540 -15.03 13.13 59.24
N GLU A 541 -14.85 14.43 59.02
CA GLU A 541 -13.97 14.93 57.98
C GLU A 541 -12.53 14.50 58.29
N THR A 542 -11.80 14.09 57.26
CA THR A 542 -10.37 14.37 57.19
C THR A 542 -10.02 14.57 55.73
N LEU A 543 -9.64 15.81 55.42
CA LEU A 543 -9.17 16.33 54.14
C LEU A 543 -7.82 15.72 53.75
N GLY A 544 -7.57 15.67 52.43
CA GLY A 544 -6.25 15.91 51.84
C GLY A 544 -5.61 14.72 51.13
N GLU A 545 -5.68 14.70 49.79
CA GLU A 545 -4.50 14.90 48.92
C GLU A 545 -4.93 14.79 47.44
N ASP A 546 -5.14 15.95 46.83
CA ASP A 546 -5.13 16.15 45.39
C ASP A 546 -3.70 16.10 44.87
N GLY A 547 -3.48 15.41 43.74
CA GLY A 547 -2.27 15.63 42.94
C GLY A 547 -1.73 14.42 42.20
N ASN A 548 -2.51 13.78 41.30
CA ASN A 548 -1.87 12.93 40.27
C ASN A 548 -2.73 12.57 39.03
N TYR A 549 -3.39 13.53 38.38
CA TYR A 549 -4.13 13.25 37.12
C TYR A 549 -3.55 13.91 35.85
N VAL A 550 -2.57 14.81 35.98
CA VAL A 550 -1.91 15.45 34.82
C VAL A 550 -0.80 14.56 34.21
N ALA A 551 -0.27 13.59 34.96
CA ALA A 551 0.82 12.72 34.50
C ALA A 551 0.41 11.61 33.51
N LYS A 552 -0.89 11.40 33.26
CA LYS A 552 -1.36 10.40 32.28
C LYS A 552 -1.64 10.96 30.88
N ILE A 553 -1.68 12.29 30.72
CA ILE A 553 -1.93 12.92 29.42
C ILE A 553 -0.61 13.29 28.70
N THR A 554 0.51 13.37 29.42
CA THR A 554 1.83 13.64 28.81
C THR A 554 2.57 12.39 28.33
N ASN A 555 2.11 11.18 28.69
CA ASN A 555 2.79 9.92 28.35
C ASN A 555 2.29 9.20 27.08
N VAL A 556 1.26 9.74 26.41
CA VAL A 556 0.72 9.18 25.16
C VAL A 556 1.30 9.88 23.92
N THR A 557 1.79 11.12 24.04
CA THR A 557 2.45 11.86 22.95
C THR A 557 3.96 11.60 22.84
N THR A 558 4.60 10.95 23.82
CA THR A 558 6.05 10.64 23.75
C THR A 558 6.36 9.21 23.30
N ASN A 559 5.37 8.30 23.30
CA ASN A 559 5.55 6.90 22.89
C ASN A 559 5.32 6.63 21.38
N VAL A 560 4.95 7.65 20.59
CA VAL A 560 4.77 7.53 19.13
C VAL A 560 5.95 8.17 18.35
N VAL A 561 6.89 8.84 19.02
CA VAL A 561 8.09 9.44 18.38
C VAL A 561 9.36 8.57 18.58
N GLY A 562 9.31 7.54 19.44
CA GLY A 562 10.48 6.72 19.79
C GLY A 562 10.69 5.42 19.00
N ARG A 563 9.90 5.13 17.95
CA ARG A 563 9.97 3.85 17.22
C ARG A 563 10.22 3.94 15.71
N MET A 564 10.60 5.11 15.21
CA MET A 564 10.82 5.37 13.78
C MET A 564 12.16 6.08 13.49
N GLY A 565 13.18 5.77 14.29
CA GLY A 565 14.50 6.39 14.19
C GLY A 565 15.61 5.45 14.64
N ASN A 566 15.81 4.36 13.90
CA ASN A 566 17.07 3.61 13.82
C ASN A 566 16.91 2.44 12.86
N MET A 567 17.07 2.68 11.56
CA MET A 567 17.60 1.74 10.59
C MET A 567 17.75 2.50 9.28
N PHE A 568 18.93 2.41 8.65
CA PHE A 568 19.39 3.12 7.45
C PHE A 568 20.21 4.38 7.69
N GLY A 569 21.51 4.13 7.92
CA GLY A 569 22.56 5.13 7.91
C GLY A 569 23.93 4.53 8.26
N LYS A 570 24.45 3.61 7.42
CA LYS A 570 25.89 3.42 7.12
C LYS A 570 26.09 2.25 6.16
N GLY A 571 26.85 2.49 5.10
CA GLY A 571 26.98 1.61 3.95
C GLY A 571 28.11 0.59 4.00
N ILE A 572 28.39 0.12 2.78
CA ILE A 572 29.50 -0.70 2.29
C ILE A 572 29.35 -2.21 2.48
N GLY A 573 29.17 -2.90 1.34
CA GLY A 573 29.83 -4.19 1.07
C GLY A 573 28.93 -5.40 0.95
N GLY A 574 28.69 -5.83 -0.30
CA GLY A 574 28.93 -7.19 -0.75
C GLY A 574 28.06 -8.35 -0.23
N LEU A 575 27.44 -9.01 -1.20
CA LEU A 575 27.22 -10.46 -1.32
C LEU A 575 25.96 -11.08 -0.70
N SER A 576 25.15 -11.61 -1.62
CA SER A 576 24.35 -12.85 -1.54
C SER A 576 23.07 -12.84 -0.70
N SER A 577 21.94 -12.68 -1.40
CA SER A 577 20.63 -13.22 -1.01
C SER A 577 19.98 -13.80 -2.27
N LYS A 578 20.08 -15.10 -2.55
CA LYS A 578 19.14 -16.14 -2.09
C LYS A 578 17.68 -15.71 -2.26
N PHE A 579 17.23 -15.65 -3.51
CA PHE A 579 15.82 -15.59 -3.87
C PHE A 579 15.14 -16.89 -3.42
N GLY A 580 14.36 -16.80 -2.34
CA GLY A 580 13.42 -17.85 -1.95
C GLY A 580 12.16 -17.70 -2.78
N GLY A 581 11.95 -18.64 -3.71
CA GLY A 581 10.72 -18.77 -4.47
C GLY A 581 9.52 -18.97 -3.55
N GLY A 582 8.65 -17.96 -3.51
CA GLY A 582 7.26 -18.12 -3.11
C GLY A 582 6.46 -18.52 -4.33
N SER A 583 6.10 -19.79 -4.41
CA SER A 583 5.19 -20.38 -5.41
C SER A 583 3.92 -19.53 -5.55
N TRP A 584 3.71 -18.97 -6.74
CA TRP A 584 2.43 -18.43 -7.17
C TRP A 584 1.54 -19.59 -7.64
N PHE A 585 0.75 -20.17 -6.74
CA PHE A 585 -0.47 -20.93 -7.05
C PHE A 585 -1.39 -21.00 -5.81
#